data_AF-A0A0G0N5A5-F1
#
_entry.id   AF-A0A0G0N5A5-F1
#
_cell.length_a   1.000
_cell.length_b   1.000
_cell.length_c   1.000
_cell.angle_alpha   90.00
_cell.angle_beta   90.00
_cell.angle_gamma   90.00
#
_symmetry.space_group_name_H-M   'P 1'
#
loop_
_entity.id
_entity.type
_entity.pdbx_description
1 polymer ?
#
loop_
_entity_poly.entity_id
_entity_poly.type
_entity_poly.pdbx_seq_one_letter_code
_entity_poly.pdbx_strand_id
1 'polypeptide(L)'
;MDKIVIVMPAFNEAENIGPMADALCADVFPKIPNVDMQLLVVDANSPDGTAKIVKEKQDKYQNLHLLAKDKGGLGADYVAGFKYATEKLDADAVMEMDADFQHPPRFVKPMVEAYLNGADYVIGSRYIPGGSVPKEWALFRKAVSYFGNLFIRIVLVKPSLHDLTTGFRLTKVKGVLDQIDLDNIMEPKRFAYKVDLLYQSIKNAKKIKEVPLQFASRTKEKSKFDTKEMVSTFKVAIILGIRDKQRFIKFGTVGFAGFLVNFIFLRVFRGIGFSEVLVWLFATELAIVNNYVFNNIWTFKAEKIAGFKKTVIKFLQFNFTSFGALAIQSIFGPLGVKLIGVKYDWLVLVFVICFMVLPYNYFMYNKVIWKTKKLFG
;
A
#
# COMPACT_ATOMS: atom_id res chain seq x y z
N MET A 1 28.34 9.99 -2.07
CA MET A 1 28.14 8.87 -1.13
C MET A 1 26.71 8.99 -0.67
N ASP A 2 25.89 7.95 -0.79
CA ASP A 2 24.49 8.04 -0.35
C ASP A 2 24.45 8.29 1.16
N LYS A 3 23.57 9.18 1.60
CA LYS A 3 23.32 9.47 3.01
C LYS A 3 22.06 8.79 3.50
N ILE A 4 22.22 7.92 4.50
CA ILE A 4 21.12 7.15 5.07
C ILE A 4 20.93 7.58 6.52
N VAL A 5 19.74 8.11 6.83
CA VAL A 5 19.38 8.53 8.18
C VAL A 5 18.47 7.50 8.82
N ILE A 6 18.94 6.86 9.88
CA ILE A 6 18.09 6.06 10.77
C ILE A 6 17.27 7.03 11.62
N VAL A 7 15.95 7.02 11.46
CA VAL A 7 15.01 7.81 12.25
C VAL A 7 14.47 6.93 13.36
N MET A 8 14.69 7.36 14.59
CA MET A 8 14.40 6.59 15.80
C MET A 8 13.62 7.45 16.80
N PRO A 9 12.28 7.38 16.80
CA PRO A 9 11.48 7.94 17.88
C PRO A 9 11.78 7.24 19.20
N ALA A 10 12.07 8.02 20.23
CA ALA A 10 12.40 7.56 21.56
C ALA A 10 11.55 8.33 22.57
N PHE A 11 10.67 7.62 23.29
CA PHE A 11 9.87 8.18 24.36
C PHE A 11 9.89 7.26 25.57
N ASN A 12 10.49 7.76 26.67
CA ASN A 12 10.85 6.97 27.85
C ASN A 12 11.82 5.82 27.54
N GLU A 13 12.93 6.11 26.85
CA GLU A 13 13.89 5.10 26.40
C GLU A 13 15.31 5.39 26.93
N ALA A 14 15.45 6.10 28.05
CA ALA A 14 16.75 6.52 28.60
C ALA A 14 17.72 5.34 28.80
N GLU A 15 17.22 4.19 29.24
CA GLU A 15 18.03 2.99 29.43
C GLU A 15 18.52 2.36 28.12
N ASN A 16 17.78 2.53 27.02
CA ASN A 16 18.06 1.87 25.75
C ASN A 16 18.81 2.78 24.77
N ILE A 17 18.53 4.08 24.76
CA ILE A 17 19.00 4.99 23.70
C ILE A 17 20.51 5.16 23.70
N GLY A 18 21.14 5.22 24.88
CA GLY A 18 22.60 5.33 25.00
C GLY A 18 23.32 4.11 24.43
N PRO A 19 23.02 2.88 24.92
CA PRO A 19 23.58 1.65 24.36
C PRO A 19 23.26 1.45 22.88
N MET A 20 22.06 1.84 22.43
CA MET A 20 21.66 1.75 21.03
C MET A 20 22.51 2.66 20.15
N ALA A 21 22.73 3.91 20.57
CA ALA A 21 23.61 4.85 19.87
C ALA A 21 25.06 4.34 19.83
N ASP A 22 25.57 3.76 20.92
CA ASP A 22 26.90 3.13 20.92
C ASP A 22 26.98 1.96 19.92
N ALA A 23 26.00 1.05 19.94
CA ALA A 23 25.95 -0.10 19.03
C ALA A 23 25.87 0.33 17.56
N LEU A 24 25.09 1.37 17.25
CA LEU A 24 24.96 1.88 15.89
C LEU A 24 26.19 2.68 15.45
N CYS A 25 26.51 3.76 16.16
CA CYS A 25 27.52 4.72 15.72
C CYS A 25 28.95 4.20 15.88
N ALA A 26 29.25 3.43 16.93
CA ALA A 26 30.61 2.94 17.17
C ALA A 26 30.90 1.58 16.51
N ASP A 27 29.89 0.71 16.36
CA ASP A 27 30.11 -0.66 15.88
C ASP A 27 29.54 -0.91 14.47
N VAL A 28 28.27 -0.58 14.22
CA VAL A 28 27.61 -0.96 12.96
C VAL A 28 27.97 -0.01 11.81
N PHE A 29 27.87 1.30 12.01
CA PHE A 29 28.08 2.30 10.95
C PHE A 29 29.48 2.23 10.34
N PRO A 30 30.58 2.09 11.10
CA PRO A 30 31.92 1.97 10.53
C PRO A 30 32.12 0.73 9.63
N LYS A 31 31.27 -0.30 9.77
CA LYS A 31 31.33 -1.56 8.99
C LYS A 31 30.54 -1.52 7.68
N ILE A 32 29.93 -0.37 7.36
CA ILE A 32 29.16 -0.11 6.14
C ILE A 32 29.96 0.88 5.28
N PRO A 33 30.83 0.39 4.38
CA PRO A 33 31.66 1.28 3.56
C PRO A 33 30.81 2.02 2.52
N ASN A 34 31.28 3.19 2.10
CA ASN A 34 30.69 4.00 1.02
C ASN A 34 29.24 4.46 1.26
N VAL A 35 28.85 4.64 2.54
CA VAL A 35 27.55 5.21 2.93
C VAL A 35 27.74 6.17 4.10
N ASP A 36 27.15 7.36 4.01
CA ASP A 36 27.10 8.31 5.11
C ASP A 36 25.96 7.92 6.06
N MET A 37 26.27 7.11 7.08
CA MET A 37 25.29 6.64 8.06
C MET A 37 25.10 7.65 9.19
N GLN A 38 23.84 8.06 9.37
CA GLN A 38 23.42 9.04 10.36
C GLN A 38 22.34 8.43 11.27
N LEU A 39 22.34 8.79 12.55
CA LEU A 39 21.30 8.43 13.51
C LEU A 39 20.57 9.70 13.96
N LEU A 40 19.28 9.78 13.71
CA LEU A 40 18.40 10.86 14.18
C LEU A 40 17.45 10.31 15.23
N VAL A 41 17.66 10.72 16.48
CA VAL A 41 16.75 10.42 17.58
C VAL A 41 15.67 11.50 17.65
N VAL A 42 14.41 11.10 17.63
CA VAL A 42 13.27 12.03 17.79
C VAL A 42 12.71 11.84 19.20
N ASP A 43 12.94 12.83 20.07
CA ASP A 43 12.46 12.80 21.45
C ASP A 43 11.22 13.68 21.60
N ALA A 44 10.11 13.08 22.04
CA ALA A 44 8.82 13.73 22.21
C ALA A 44 8.62 14.24 23.66
N ASN A 45 9.61 14.97 24.18
CA ASN A 45 9.66 15.50 25.54
C ASN A 45 9.57 14.39 26.61
N SER A 46 10.55 13.50 26.59
CA SER A 46 10.65 12.39 27.55
C SER A 46 11.01 12.89 28.95
N PRO A 47 10.24 12.52 30.00
CA PRO A 47 10.55 12.89 31.38
C PRO A 47 11.72 12.14 32.00
N ASP A 48 12.17 11.03 31.39
CA ASP A 48 13.20 10.14 31.95
C ASP A 48 14.64 10.54 31.63
N GLY A 49 14.85 11.66 30.91
CA GLY A 49 16.17 12.13 30.52
C GLY A 49 16.70 11.55 29.19
N THR A 50 15.88 10.86 28.40
CA THR A 50 16.24 10.32 27.06
C THR A 50 16.99 11.37 26.22
N ALA A 51 16.42 12.58 26.04
CA ALA A 51 17.05 13.66 25.27
C ALA A 51 18.42 14.11 25.83
N LYS A 52 18.59 14.10 27.16
CA LYS A 52 19.84 14.49 27.81
C LYS A 52 20.97 13.51 27.45
N ILE A 53 20.68 12.21 27.52
CA ILE A 53 21.62 11.15 27.16
C ILE A 53 22.04 11.27 25.69
N VAL A 54 21.09 11.56 24.78
CA VAL A 54 21.42 11.78 23.37
C VAL A 54 22.35 12.97 23.21
N LYS A 55 22.07 14.11 23.84
CA LYS A 55 22.93 15.31 23.77
C LYS A 55 24.36 15.02 24.24
N GLU A 56 24.52 14.35 25.37
CA GLU A 56 25.84 13.95 25.89
C GLU A 56 26.59 13.03 24.92
N LYS A 57 25.87 12.18 24.19
CA LYS A 57 26.46 11.30 23.17
C LYS A 57 26.84 12.04 21.88
N GLN A 58 26.25 13.20 21.58
CA GLN A 58 26.59 13.98 20.38
C GLN A 58 28.03 14.52 20.43
N ASP A 59 28.57 14.76 21.64
CA ASP A 59 29.97 15.14 21.83
C ASP A 59 30.93 14.04 21.35
N LYS A 60 30.49 12.78 21.43
CA LYS A 60 31.26 11.60 20.99
C LYS A 60 31.00 11.21 19.54
N TYR A 61 29.76 11.38 19.06
CA TYR A 61 29.33 10.89 17.74
C TYR A 61 28.78 12.04 16.88
N GLN A 62 29.58 12.50 15.91
CA GLN A 62 29.20 13.60 15.00
C GLN A 62 28.05 13.26 14.06
N ASN A 63 27.78 11.96 13.86
CA ASN A 63 26.66 11.45 13.07
C ASN A 63 25.42 11.12 13.90
N LEU A 64 25.36 11.58 15.16
CA LEU A 64 24.20 11.49 16.03
C LEU A 64 23.49 12.85 16.10
N HIS A 65 22.19 12.85 15.81
CA HIS A 65 21.33 14.01 15.81
C HIS A 65 20.18 13.83 16.80
N LEU A 66 19.73 14.94 17.38
CA LEU A 66 18.55 15.00 18.23
C LEU A 66 17.53 15.99 17.67
N LEU A 67 16.30 15.51 17.47
CA LEU A 67 15.13 16.33 17.24
C LEU A 67 14.23 16.27 18.49
N ALA A 68 14.28 17.32 19.31
CA ALA A 68 13.38 17.49 20.44
C ALA A 68 12.09 18.18 19.99
N LYS A 69 10.94 17.64 20.39
CA LYS A 69 9.61 18.19 20.06
C LYS A 69 8.59 17.91 21.17
N ASP A 70 7.44 18.56 21.07
CA ASP A 70 6.29 18.25 21.93
C ASP A 70 5.65 16.90 21.58
N LYS A 71 4.91 16.33 22.55
CA LYS A 71 4.23 15.03 22.41
C LYS A 71 3.24 15.04 21.23
N GLY A 72 3.49 14.17 20.24
CA GLY A 72 2.65 14.05 19.05
C GLY A 72 2.13 12.64 18.75
N GLY A 73 2.73 11.61 19.34
CA GLY A 73 2.45 10.20 19.04
C GLY A 73 3.41 9.63 17.99
N LEU A 74 3.52 8.30 17.95
CA LEU A 74 4.61 7.60 17.24
C LEU A 74 4.70 7.96 15.74
N GLY A 75 3.58 7.99 15.02
CA GLY A 75 3.58 8.34 13.60
C GLY A 75 3.99 9.80 13.36
N ALA A 76 3.55 10.73 14.20
CA ALA A 76 3.93 12.14 14.13
C ALA A 76 5.42 12.36 14.45
N ASP A 77 6.03 11.48 15.25
CA ASP A 77 7.46 11.53 15.55
C ASP A 77 8.29 11.02 14.36
N TYR A 78 7.86 9.92 13.72
CA TYR A 78 8.47 9.46 12.46
C TYR A 78 8.32 10.50 11.33
N VAL A 79 7.13 11.09 11.15
CA VAL A 79 6.91 12.14 10.15
C VAL A 79 7.83 13.34 10.38
N ALA A 80 7.93 13.82 11.63
CA ALA A 80 8.84 14.92 11.97
C ALA A 80 10.30 14.54 11.70
N GLY A 81 10.70 13.31 12.06
CA GLY A 81 12.04 12.80 11.80
C GLY A 81 12.37 12.67 10.31
N PHE A 82 11.43 12.20 9.47
CA PHE A 82 11.62 12.14 8.02
C PHE A 82 11.76 13.51 7.39
N LYS A 83 10.94 14.48 7.81
CA LYS A 83 11.07 15.87 7.36
C LYS A 83 12.42 16.46 7.75
N TYR A 84 12.84 16.26 9.00
CA TYR A 84 14.16 16.72 9.44
C TYR A 84 15.29 16.04 8.66
N ALA A 85 15.24 14.72 8.48
CA ALA A 85 16.23 13.96 7.74
C ALA A 85 16.36 14.44 6.28
N THR A 86 15.24 14.72 5.62
CA THR A 86 15.23 15.18 4.22
C THR A 86 15.61 16.66 4.10
N GLU A 87 15.05 17.54 4.93
CA GLU A 87 15.22 18.99 4.79
C GLU A 87 16.51 19.52 5.43
N LYS A 88 16.99 18.90 6.52
CA LYS A 88 18.15 19.39 7.30
C LYS A 88 19.38 18.56 7.09
N LEU A 89 19.22 17.24 6.91
CA LEU A 89 20.35 16.34 6.72
C LEU A 89 20.58 15.98 5.25
N ASP A 90 19.68 16.34 4.32
CA ASP A 90 19.78 16.01 2.89
C ASP A 90 19.94 14.49 2.68
N ALA A 91 19.04 13.72 3.29
CA ALA A 91 19.05 12.26 3.23
C ALA A 91 18.65 11.73 1.85
N ASP A 92 19.40 10.76 1.33
CA ASP A 92 19.04 9.99 0.13
C ASP A 92 18.07 8.84 0.44
N ALA A 93 18.13 8.33 1.67
CA ALA A 93 17.20 7.34 2.22
C ALA A 93 17.01 7.53 3.73
N VAL A 94 15.84 7.11 4.21
CA VAL A 94 15.51 7.07 5.64
C VAL A 94 15.24 5.64 6.07
N MET A 95 15.61 5.30 7.31
CA MET A 95 15.32 3.98 7.89
C MET A 95 14.50 4.14 9.18
N GLU A 96 13.35 3.48 9.24
CA GLU A 96 12.56 3.34 10.47
C GLU A 96 13.20 2.29 11.37
N MET A 97 13.48 2.64 12.63
CA MET A 97 14.03 1.70 13.61
C MET A 97 13.62 2.07 15.04
N ASP A 98 12.94 1.16 15.73
CA ASP A 98 12.61 1.30 17.16
C ASP A 98 13.86 1.24 18.07
N ALA A 99 13.84 1.96 19.20
CA ALA A 99 14.97 2.09 20.13
C ALA A 99 15.15 0.91 21.12
N ASP A 100 14.18 -0.01 21.20
CA ASP A 100 14.04 -1.03 22.25
C ASP A 100 14.80 -2.34 21.98
N PHE A 101 15.76 -2.33 21.05
CA PHE A 101 16.53 -3.50 20.58
C PHE A 101 15.72 -4.65 19.97
N GLN A 102 14.40 -4.50 19.77
CA GLN A 102 13.61 -5.51 19.06
C GLN A 102 14.01 -5.63 17.59
N HIS A 103 14.55 -4.55 17.02
CA HIS A 103 15.31 -4.54 15.77
C HIS A 103 16.80 -4.60 16.12
N PRO A 104 17.45 -5.77 16.02
CA PRO A 104 18.87 -5.86 16.37
C PRO A 104 19.72 -5.03 15.40
N PRO A 105 20.67 -4.19 15.90
CA PRO A 105 21.53 -3.34 15.06
C PRO A 105 22.26 -4.06 13.93
N ARG A 106 22.58 -5.35 14.11
CA ARG A 106 23.22 -6.18 13.08
C ARG A 106 22.43 -6.27 11.77
N PHE A 107 21.12 -6.04 11.77
CA PHE A 107 20.29 -6.08 10.57
C PHE A 107 20.30 -4.79 9.76
N VAL A 108 20.87 -3.70 10.28
CA VAL A 108 21.02 -2.43 9.53
C VAL A 108 21.88 -2.65 8.28
N LYS A 109 23.03 -3.34 8.41
CA LYS A 109 23.93 -3.59 7.27
C LYS A 109 23.24 -4.34 6.12
N PRO A 110 22.57 -5.49 6.34
CA PRO A 110 21.78 -6.16 5.30
C PRO A 110 20.70 -5.30 4.65
N MET A 111 20.04 -4.42 5.41
CA MET A 111 19.03 -3.49 4.86
C MET A 111 19.68 -2.47 3.92
N VAL A 112 20.81 -1.88 4.33
CA VAL A 112 21.58 -0.93 3.53
C VAL A 112 22.15 -1.61 2.27
N GLU A 113 22.69 -2.81 2.38
CA GLU A 113 23.17 -3.59 1.22
C GLU A 113 22.06 -3.83 0.20
N ALA A 114 20.83 -4.15 0.64
CA ALA A 114 19.70 -4.31 -0.27
C ALA A 114 19.34 -3.00 -1.01
N TYR A 115 19.41 -1.87 -0.32
CA TYR A 115 19.21 -0.53 -0.89
C TYR A 115 20.29 -0.19 -1.92
N LEU A 116 21.57 -0.36 -1.59
CA LEU A 116 22.70 -0.12 -2.51
C LEU A 116 22.64 -1.02 -3.75
N ASN A 117 22.05 -2.22 -3.64
CA ASN A 117 21.74 -3.10 -4.76
C ASN A 117 20.50 -2.67 -5.58
N GLY A 118 20.07 -1.43 -5.41
CA GLY A 118 19.06 -0.73 -6.22
C GLY A 118 17.61 -0.89 -5.73
N ALA A 119 17.37 -1.42 -4.53
CA ALA A 119 16.02 -1.43 -3.96
C ALA A 119 15.60 0.00 -3.55
N ASP A 120 14.40 0.42 -3.92
CA ASP A 120 13.86 1.72 -3.50
C ASP A 120 13.16 1.63 -2.13
N TYR A 121 12.71 0.43 -1.75
CA TYR A 121 12.07 0.16 -0.47
C TYR A 121 12.48 -1.22 0.05
N VAL A 122 13.01 -1.26 1.26
CA VAL A 122 13.49 -2.49 1.90
C VAL A 122 12.70 -2.75 3.18
N ILE A 123 12.25 -3.99 3.36
CA ILE A 123 11.42 -4.41 4.49
C ILE A 123 12.17 -5.47 5.30
N GLY A 124 12.41 -5.22 6.58
CA GLY A 124 12.90 -6.22 7.52
C GLY A 124 11.79 -7.20 7.88
N SER A 125 11.84 -8.40 7.32
CA SER A 125 10.73 -9.35 7.29
C SER A 125 10.95 -10.53 8.24
N ARG A 126 9.98 -10.75 9.14
CA ARG A 126 9.98 -11.85 10.13
C ARG A 126 9.49 -13.17 9.54
N TYR A 127 8.88 -13.13 8.36
CA TYR A 127 8.09 -14.23 7.78
C TYR A 127 8.68 -14.79 6.48
N ILE A 128 9.97 -14.54 6.22
CA ILE A 128 10.76 -15.14 5.14
C ILE A 128 11.86 -16.05 5.70
N PRO A 129 12.47 -16.94 4.89
CA PRO A 129 13.59 -17.77 5.34
C PRO A 129 14.71 -16.93 5.98
N GLY A 130 15.13 -17.32 7.19
CA GLY A 130 16.11 -16.60 8.02
C GLY A 130 15.51 -15.55 8.98
N GLY A 131 14.27 -15.14 8.76
CA GLY A 131 13.49 -14.29 9.66
C GLY A 131 12.82 -15.09 10.78
N SER A 132 12.52 -14.43 11.90
CA SER A 132 11.82 -15.05 13.02
C SER A 132 11.11 -14.05 13.91
N VAL A 133 10.03 -14.50 14.56
CA VAL A 133 9.46 -13.84 15.74
C VAL A 133 10.11 -14.39 17.03
N PRO A 134 10.10 -13.65 18.15
CA PRO A 134 10.72 -14.10 19.38
C PRO A 134 10.15 -15.44 19.86
N LYS A 135 11.03 -16.33 20.35
CA LYS A 135 10.62 -17.67 20.79
C LYS A 135 9.78 -17.60 22.06
N GLU A 136 10.04 -16.59 22.90
CA GLU A 136 9.45 -16.38 24.22
C GLU A 136 8.02 -15.84 24.14
N TRP A 137 7.56 -15.38 22.96
CA TRP A 137 6.19 -14.95 22.80
C TRP A 137 5.20 -16.09 23.00
N ALA A 138 4.16 -15.84 23.79
CA ALA A 138 3.02 -16.73 23.92
C ALA A 138 2.43 -17.06 22.54
N LEU A 139 1.95 -18.30 22.36
CA LEU A 139 1.39 -18.78 21.09
C LEU A 139 0.28 -17.87 20.56
N PHE A 140 -0.58 -17.37 21.46
CA PHE A 140 -1.62 -16.40 21.10
C PHE A 140 -1.05 -15.13 20.48
N ARG A 141 0.02 -14.56 21.05
CA ARG A 141 0.68 -13.35 20.50
C ARG A 141 1.30 -13.62 19.13
N LYS A 142 1.91 -14.80 18.94
CA LYS A 142 2.44 -15.22 17.63
C LYS A 142 1.32 -15.34 16.59
N ALA A 143 0.21 -15.96 16.96
CA ALA A 143 -0.97 -16.10 16.10
C ALA A 143 -1.55 -14.74 15.72
N VAL A 144 -1.77 -13.83 16.68
CA VAL A 144 -2.26 -12.47 16.41
C VAL A 144 -1.34 -11.72 15.44
N SER A 145 -0.02 -11.81 15.63
CA SER A 145 0.94 -11.18 14.72
C SER A 145 0.86 -11.76 13.31
N TYR A 146 0.82 -13.09 13.18
CA TYR A 146 0.76 -13.77 11.88
C TYR A 146 -0.55 -13.49 11.14
N PHE A 147 -1.70 -13.66 11.80
CA PHE A 147 -3.01 -13.45 11.19
C PHE A 147 -3.30 -11.98 10.93
N GLY A 148 -2.85 -11.07 11.80
CA GLY A 148 -2.94 -9.63 11.54
C GLY A 148 -2.15 -9.22 10.30
N ASN A 149 -0.93 -9.75 10.15
CA ASN A 149 -0.14 -9.56 8.95
C ASN A 149 -0.80 -10.17 7.70
N LEU A 150 -1.29 -11.41 7.78
CA LEU A 150 -1.99 -12.08 6.68
C LEU A 150 -3.23 -11.30 6.23
N PHE A 151 -4.00 -10.77 7.17
CA PHE A 151 -5.16 -9.94 6.87
C PHE A 151 -4.78 -8.72 6.04
N ILE A 152 -3.74 -7.97 6.45
CA ILE A 152 -3.29 -6.78 5.71
C ILE A 152 -2.79 -7.18 4.31
N ARG A 153 -2.07 -8.31 4.17
CA ARG A 153 -1.62 -8.82 2.87
C ARG A 153 -2.78 -9.11 1.91
N ILE A 154 -3.85 -9.71 2.41
CA ILE A 154 -5.05 -10.04 1.63
C ILE A 154 -5.76 -8.76 1.21
N VAL A 155 -6.02 -7.84 2.13
CA VAL A 155 -6.77 -6.60 1.85
C VAL A 155 -6.04 -5.69 0.88
N LEU A 156 -4.72 -5.55 1.03
CA LEU A 156 -3.89 -4.75 0.13
C LEU A 156 -3.51 -5.49 -1.17
N VAL A 157 -3.82 -6.79 -1.29
CA VAL A 157 -3.51 -7.63 -2.46
C VAL A 157 -2.03 -7.56 -2.82
N LYS A 158 -1.16 -7.75 -1.82
CA LYS A 158 0.31 -7.78 -1.99
C LYS A 158 0.85 -9.18 -1.61
N PRO A 159 0.55 -10.24 -2.40
CA PRO A 159 0.92 -11.61 -2.05
C PRO A 159 2.44 -11.85 -2.06
N SER A 160 3.20 -11.08 -2.85
CA SER A 160 4.66 -11.21 -2.96
C SER A 160 5.45 -10.72 -1.75
N LEU A 161 4.81 -9.94 -0.86
CA LEU A 161 5.43 -9.43 0.37
C LEU A 161 4.93 -10.24 1.56
N HIS A 162 5.81 -10.56 2.51
CA HIS A 162 5.52 -11.47 3.62
C HIS A 162 5.35 -10.78 4.96
N ASP A 163 5.92 -9.58 5.17
CA ASP A 163 5.77 -8.82 6.42
C ASP A 163 5.37 -7.36 6.19
N LEU A 164 4.07 -7.09 6.29
CA LEU A 164 3.48 -5.76 6.14
C LEU A 164 3.26 -5.05 7.50
N THR A 165 3.73 -5.65 8.60
CA THR A 165 3.49 -5.14 9.96
C THR A 165 4.77 -4.78 10.71
N THR A 166 5.94 -5.13 10.17
CA THR A 166 7.24 -4.72 10.71
C THR A 166 7.39 -3.19 10.75
N GLY A 167 8.09 -2.68 11.74
CA GLY A 167 8.51 -1.27 11.81
C GLY A 167 9.90 -1.01 11.24
N PHE A 168 10.63 -2.05 10.81
CA PHE A 168 12.01 -1.92 10.34
C PHE A 168 12.05 -1.85 8.82
N ARG A 169 12.14 -0.64 8.29
CA ARG A 169 12.01 -0.36 6.84
C ARG A 169 13.02 0.69 6.42
N LEU A 170 13.56 0.56 5.22
CA LEU A 170 14.40 1.57 4.59
C LEU A 170 13.68 2.07 3.34
N THR A 171 13.48 3.38 3.26
CA THR A 171 12.76 4.06 2.19
C THR A 171 13.69 5.05 1.50
N LYS A 172 13.87 4.88 0.18
CA LYS A 172 14.53 5.88 -0.66
C LYS A 172 13.75 7.19 -0.63
N VAL A 173 14.45 8.32 -0.58
CA VAL A 173 13.77 9.62 -0.59
C VAL A 173 13.25 9.93 -1.98
N LYS A 174 14.15 10.03 -2.95
CA LYS A 174 13.82 10.42 -4.33
C LYS A 174 12.92 9.40 -5.04
N GLY A 175 11.74 9.85 -5.43
CA GLY A 175 10.74 9.06 -6.16
C GLY A 175 9.93 8.10 -5.30
N VAL A 176 10.15 8.04 -3.98
CA VAL A 176 9.33 7.24 -3.05
C VAL A 176 8.80 8.08 -1.91
N LEU A 177 9.64 8.47 -0.94
CA LEU A 177 9.21 9.26 0.21
C LEU A 177 8.78 10.68 -0.20
N ASP A 178 9.47 11.30 -1.14
CA ASP A 178 9.17 12.66 -1.64
C ASP A 178 7.83 12.75 -2.40
N GLN A 179 7.23 11.61 -2.77
CA GLN A 179 5.91 11.50 -3.39
C GLN A 179 4.80 11.24 -2.36
N ILE A 180 5.14 11.13 -1.07
CA ILE A 180 4.19 10.90 0.02
C ILE A 180 3.86 12.24 0.67
N ASP A 181 2.57 12.54 0.80
CA ASP A 181 2.10 13.67 1.57
C ASP A 181 2.18 13.34 3.07
N LEU A 182 3.35 13.62 3.65
CA LEU A 182 3.64 13.33 5.06
C LEU A 182 2.75 14.12 6.03
N ASP A 183 2.15 15.23 5.61
CA ASP A 183 1.26 16.04 6.45
C ASP A 183 -0.14 15.42 6.59
N ASN A 184 -0.54 14.57 5.65
CA ASN A 184 -1.87 13.97 5.60
C ASN A 184 -1.88 12.44 5.79
N ILE A 185 -0.88 11.91 6.49
CA ILE A 185 -0.84 10.50 6.90
C ILE A 185 -2.01 10.16 7.82
N MET A 186 -2.64 9.01 7.58
CA MET A 186 -3.78 8.52 8.36
C MET A 186 -3.38 8.10 9.77
N GLU A 187 -4.16 8.53 10.77
CA GLU A 187 -4.00 8.16 12.18
C GLU A 187 -2.56 8.35 12.71
N PRO A 188 -1.94 9.55 12.57
CA PRO A 188 -0.52 9.77 12.88
C PRO A 188 -0.20 9.66 14.38
N LYS A 189 -1.21 9.69 15.24
CA LYS A 189 -1.07 9.53 16.69
C LYS A 189 -1.02 8.06 17.15
N ARG A 190 -1.35 7.12 16.26
CA ARG A 190 -1.51 5.68 16.53
C ARG A 190 -0.44 4.87 15.81
N PHE A 191 -0.46 3.54 15.91
CA PHE A 191 0.38 2.63 15.12
C PHE A 191 -0.10 2.45 13.67
N ALA A 192 -1.37 2.78 13.40
CA ALA A 192 -1.98 2.55 12.09
C ALA A 192 -1.33 3.36 10.95
N TYR A 193 -0.62 4.45 11.26
CA TYR A 193 0.21 5.18 10.28
C TYR A 193 1.18 4.26 9.54
N LYS A 194 1.70 3.21 10.20
CA LYS A 194 2.64 2.25 9.60
C LYS A 194 2.05 1.58 8.37
N VAL A 195 0.73 1.36 8.34
CA VAL A 195 0.05 0.73 7.20
C VAL A 195 -0.12 1.72 6.06
N ASP A 196 -0.46 2.98 6.37
CA ASP A 196 -0.60 4.03 5.36
C ASP A 196 0.76 4.36 4.71
N LEU A 197 1.77 4.63 5.52
CA LEU A 197 3.13 4.88 5.03
C LEU A 197 3.68 3.70 4.20
N LEU A 198 3.47 2.47 4.65
CA LEU A 198 3.82 1.26 3.90
C LEU A 198 3.13 1.23 2.54
N TYR A 199 1.80 1.40 2.53
CA TYR A 199 1.00 1.32 1.32
C TYR A 199 1.44 2.37 0.29
N GLN A 200 1.65 3.61 0.73
CA GLN A 200 2.13 4.68 -0.13
C GLN A 200 3.56 4.42 -0.63
N SER A 201 4.45 3.92 0.23
CA SER A 201 5.82 3.55 -0.15
C SER A 201 5.84 2.43 -1.20
N ILE A 202 5.04 1.37 -1.02
CA ILE A 202 4.90 0.27 -1.98
C ILE A 202 4.38 0.79 -3.34
N LYS A 203 3.44 1.72 -3.32
CA LYS A 203 2.84 2.28 -4.55
C LYS A 203 3.85 3.11 -5.35
N ASN A 204 4.78 3.78 -4.67
CA ASN A 204 5.75 4.68 -5.29
C ASN A 204 7.07 3.95 -5.67
N ALA A 205 7.49 2.97 -4.88
CA ALA A 205 8.70 2.19 -5.12
C ALA A 205 8.60 1.35 -6.40
N LYS A 206 9.71 1.26 -7.17
CA LYS A 206 9.79 0.41 -8.36
C LYS A 206 10.37 -0.95 -8.02
N LYS A 207 11.36 -1.00 -7.12
CA LYS A 207 11.99 -2.23 -6.64
C LYS A 207 11.85 -2.35 -5.12
N ILE A 208 11.13 -3.37 -4.68
CA ILE A 208 10.91 -3.67 -3.26
C ILE A 208 11.68 -4.95 -2.92
N LYS A 209 12.35 -4.98 -1.76
CA LYS A 209 13.08 -6.17 -1.29
C LYS A 209 12.76 -6.48 0.18
N GLU A 210 12.56 -7.74 0.49
CA GLU A 210 12.51 -8.23 1.87
C GLU A 210 13.89 -8.77 2.29
N VAL A 211 14.32 -8.40 3.49
CA VAL A 211 15.55 -8.85 4.16
C VAL A 211 15.14 -9.58 5.45
N PRO A 212 15.70 -10.75 5.75
CA PRO A 212 15.29 -11.51 6.93
C PRO A 212 15.58 -10.71 8.20
N LEU A 213 14.60 -10.67 9.10
CA LEU A 213 14.70 -10.03 10.40
C LEU A 213 14.38 -11.03 11.51
N GLN A 214 15.34 -11.25 12.40
CA GLN A 214 15.12 -11.99 13.64
C GLN A 214 14.70 -10.99 14.71
N PHE A 215 13.39 -10.83 14.87
CA PHE A 215 12.83 -9.88 15.81
C PHE A 215 13.10 -10.37 17.24
N ALA A 216 13.66 -9.50 18.07
CA ALA A 216 14.04 -9.84 19.44
C ALA A 216 12.90 -9.56 20.44
N SER A 217 12.95 -10.26 21.57
CA SER A 217 12.09 -9.95 22.72
C SER A 217 12.54 -8.63 23.35
N ARG A 218 11.58 -7.83 23.82
CA ARG A 218 11.87 -6.63 24.61
C ARG A 218 12.60 -7.03 25.87
N THR A 219 13.59 -6.23 26.25
CA THR A 219 14.37 -6.44 27.46
C THR A 219 13.60 -6.09 28.73
N LYS A 220 12.73 -5.06 28.72
CA LYS A 220 12.11 -4.54 29.96
C LYS A 220 10.66 -4.01 29.87
N GLU A 221 10.18 -3.49 28.74
CA GLU A 221 8.85 -2.83 28.67
C GLU A 221 7.68 -3.75 28.27
N LYS A 222 6.49 -3.48 28.84
CA LYS A 222 5.20 -4.02 28.35
C LYS A 222 4.87 -3.43 26.96
N SER A 223 4.16 -4.21 26.14
CA SER A 223 3.73 -3.79 24.80
C SER A 223 2.82 -2.55 24.86
N LYS A 224 3.16 -1.51 24.08
CA LYS A 224 2.32 -0.32 23.87
C LYS A 224 1.18 -0.58 22.86
N PHE A 225 1.20 -1.74 22.19
CA PHE A 225 0.17 -2.16 21.22
C PHE A 225 -0.99 -2.88 21.92
N ASP A 226 -2.21 -2.33 21.79
CA ASP A 226 -3.44 -2.83 22.40
C ASP A 226 -4.55 -3.12 21.36
N THR A 227 -5.74 -3.49 21.83
CA THR A 227 -6.90 -3.77 20.96
C THR A 227 -7.35 -2.55 20.14
N LYS A 228 -7.22 -1.33 20.67
CA LYS A 228 -7.59 -0.11 19.94
C LYS A 228 -6.64 0.14 18.79
N GLU A 229 -5.35 -0.12 18.98
CA GLU A 229 -4.33 -0.05 17.94
C GLU A 229 -4.57 -1.10 16.83
N MET A 230 -4.96 -2.32 17.23
CA MET A 230 -5.33 -3.37 16.26
C MET A 230 -6.55 -2.96 15.41
N VAL A 231 -7.63 -2.47 16.03
CA VAL A 231 -8.83 -2.02 15.32
C VAL A 231 -8.52 -0.87 14.37
N SER A 232 -7.74 0.12 14.82
CA SER A 232 -7.31 1.24 13.98
C SER A 232 -6.50 0.77 12.77
N THR A 233 -5.54 -0.13 13.00
CA THR A 233 -4.70 -0.73 11.95
C THR A 233 -5.54 -1.44 10.88
N PHE A 234 -6.49 -2.27 11.28
CA PHE A 234 -7.36 -2.97 10.33
C PHE A 234 -8.31 -2.03 9.59
N LYS A 235 -8.87 -1.02 10.27
CA LYS A 235 -9.69 0.02 9.64
C LYS A 235 -8.92 0.76 8.54
N VAL A 236 -7.69 1.20 8.84
CA VAL A 236 -6.82 1.87 7.85
C VAL A 236 -6.51 0.93 6.69
N ALA A 237 -6.15 -0.33 6.96
CA ALA A 237 -5.90 -1.32 5.92
C ALA A 237 -7.10 -1.52 4.98
N ILE A 238 -8.32 -1.62 5.52
CA ILE A 238 -9.57 -1.74 4.74
C ILE A 238 -9.80 -0.50 3.88
N ILE A 239 -9.68 0.70 4.47
CA ILE A 239 -9.87 1.96 3.74
C ILE A 239 -8.88 2.05 2.58
N LEU A 240 -7.61 1.73 2.81
CA LEU A 240 -6.58 1.74 1.77
C LEU A 240 -6.85 0.66 0.71
N GLY A 241 -7.23 -0.54 1.12
CA GLY A 241 -7.61 -1.62 0.21
C GLY A 241 -8.78 -1.27 -0.70
N ILE A 242 -9.77 -0.53 -0.19
CA ILE A 242 -10.90 0.01 -0.97
C ILE A 242 -10.45 1.15 -1.89
N ARG A 243 -9.63 2.10 -1.38
CA ARG A 243 -9.09 3.22 -2.16
C ARG A 243 -8.27 2.73 -3.35
N ASP A 244 -7.43 1.72 -3.14
CA ASP A 244 -6.64 1.06 -4.18
C ASP A 244 -7.52 0.49 -5.31
N LYS A 245 -8.66 -0.08 -4.94
CA LYS A 245 -9.62 -0.72 -5.86
C LYS A 245 -10.74 0.22 -6.32
N GLN A 246 -10.69 1.50 -5.94
CA GLN A 246 -11.79 2.43 -6.16
C GLN A 246 -12.15 2.56 -7.64
N ARG A 247 -11.14 2.55 -8.53
CA ARG A 247 -11.37 2.61 -9.99
C ARG A 247 -12.13 1.38 -10.49
N PHE A 248 -11.79 0.19 -10.03
CA PHE A 248 -12.49 -1.04 -10.38
C PHE A 248 -13.91 -1.07 -9.79
N ILE A 249 -14.09 -0.60 -8.55
CA ILE A 249 -15.41 -0.51 -7.92
C ILE A 249 -16.32 0.45 -8.71
N LYS A 250 -15.83 1.66 -9.03
CA LYS A 250 -16.55 2.63 -9.88
C LYS A 250 -16.93 2.02 -11.23
N PHE A 251 -15.97 1.33 -11.86
CA PHE A 251 -16.22 0.64 -13.12
C PHE A 251 -17.35 -0.40 -13.01
N GLY A 252 -17.33 -1.24 -11.98
CA GLY A 252 -18.40 -2.21 -11.72
C GLY A 252 -19.75 -1.56 -11.46
N THR A 253 -19.79 -0.45 -10.69
CA THR A 253 -21.01 0.33 -10.45
C THR A 253 -21.58 0.91 -11.74
N VAL A 254 -20.73 1.45 -12.61
CA VAL A 254 -21.16 1.96 -13.92
C VAL A 254 -21.72 0.82 -14.77
N GLY A 255 -21.04 -0.33 -14.82
CA GLY A 255 -21.55 -1.51 -15.52
C GLY A 255 -22.93 -1.96 -15.03
N PHE A 256 -23.15 -1.98 -13.71
CA PHE A 256 -24.45 -2.30 -13.11
C PHE A 256 -25.53 -1.26 -13.46
N ALA A 257 -25.18 0.04 -13.45
CA ALA A 257 -26.10 1.08 -13.91
C ALA A 257 -26.49 0.89 -15.39
N GLY A 258 -25.54 0.54 -16.26
CA GLY A 258 -25.82 0.19 -17.65
C GLY A 258 -26.75 -1.01 -17.79
N PHE A 259 -26.59 -2.04 -16.95
CA PHE A 259 -27.52 -3.18 -16.89
C PHE A 259 -28.95 -2.72 -16.53
N LEU A 260 -29.11 -1.84 -15.53
CA LEU A 260 -30.42 -1.30 -15.16
C LEU A 260 -31.04 -0.46 -16.29
N VAL A 261 -30.24 0.39 -16.96
CA VAL A 261 -30.67 1.15 -18.14
C VAL A 261 -31.18 0.18 -19.22
N ASN A 262 -30.40 -0.84 -19.57
CA ASN A 262 -30.81 -1.84 -20.55
C ASN A 262 -32.14 -2.51 -20.15
N PHE A 263 -32.23 -2.98 -18.91
CA PHE A 263 -33.40 -3.68 -18.38
C PHE A 263 -34.68 -2.83 -18.41
N ILE A 264 -34.59 -1.54 -18.09
CA ILE A 264 -35.71 -0.60 -18.13
C ILE A 264 -36.12 -0.33 -19.58
N PHE A 265 -35.16 0.02 -20.45
CA PHE A 265 -35.47 0.41 -21.82
C PHE A 265 -35.95 -0.76 -22.70
N LEU A 266 -35.56 -2.00 -22.40
CA LEU A 266 -36.18 -3.18 -23.01
C LEU A 266 -37.71 -3.22 -22.78
N ARG A 267 -38.19 -2.81 -21.60
CA ARG A 267 -39.63 -2.76 -21.31
C ARG A 267 -40.32 -1.57 -21.96
N VAL A 268 -39.67 -0.41 -21.91
CA VAL A 268 -40.18 0.83 -22.53
C VAL A 268 -40.37 0.62 -24.03
N PHE A 269 -39.35 0.13 -24.74
CA PHE A 269 -39.43 -0.05 -26.19
C PHE A 269 -40.41 -1.13 -26.61
N ARG A 270 -40.58 -2.20 -25.82
CA ARG A 270 -41.66 -3.18 -26.04
C ARG A 270 -43.03 -2.56 -25.87
N GLY A 271 -43.23 -1.75 -24.84
CA GLY A 271 -44.50 -1.05 -24.59
C GLY A 271 -44.87 -0.06 -25.70
N ILE A 272 -43.88 0.47 -26.42
CA ILE A 272 -44.08 1.40 -27.56
C ILE A 272 -44.36 0.63 -28.88
N GLY A 273 -44.18 -0.69 -28.91
CA GLY A 273 -44.47 -1.52 -30.08
C GLY A 273 -43.34 -1.62 -31.10
N PHE A 274 -42.09 -1.37 -30.71
CA PHE A 274 -40.94 -1.67 -31.57
C PHE A 274 -40.79 -3.18 -31.82
N SER A 275 -40.24 -3.56 -32.97
CA SER A 275 -39.87 -4.96 -33.22
C SER A 275 -38.78 -5.41 -32.25
N GLU A 276 -38.74 -6.71 -31.90
CA GLU A 276 -37.78 -7.23 -30.91
C GLU A 276 -36.32 -6.89 -31.29
N VAL A 277 -35.98 -6.91 -32.58
CA VAL A 277 -34.63 -6.51 -33.03
C VAL A 277 -34.32 -5.06 -32.66
N LEU A 278 -35.25 -4.14 -32.89
CA LEU A 278 -35.07 -2.71 -32.57
C LEU A 278 -35.08 -2.46 -31.06
N VAL A 279 -35.92 -3.18 -30.30
CA VAL A 279 -35.95 -3.14 -28.84
C VAL A 279 -34.57 -3.45 -28.26
N TRP A 280 -33.98 -4.57 -28.65
CA TRP A 280 -32.68 -5.00 -28.15
C TRP A 280 -31.56 -4.06 -28.60
N LEU A 281 -31.59 -3.61 -29.85
CA LEU A 281 -30.59 -2.69 -30.40
C LEU A 281 -30.57 -1.36 -29.64
N PHE A 282 -31.72 -0.69 -29.51
CA PHE A 282 -31.78 0.61 -28.85
C PHE A 282 -31.51 0.54 -27.35
N ALA A 283 -32.03 -0.48 -26.65
CA ALA A 283 -31.77 -0.63 -25.21
C ALA A 283 -30.29 -0.92 -24.93
N THR A 284 -29.62 -1.69 -25.80
CA THR A 284 -28.19 -2.01 -25.67
C THR A 284 -27.35 -0.78 -25.95
N GLU A 285 -27.66 -0.03 -27.01
CA GLU A 285 -26.95 1.19 -27.35
C GLU A 285 -27.06 2.25 -26.24
N LEU A 286 -28.26 2.44 -25.65
CA LEU A 286 -28.42 3.35 -24.51
C LEU A 286 -27.60 2.93 -23.29
N ALA A 287 -27.50 1.64 -23.02
CA ALA A 287 -26.67 1.12 -21.93
C ALA A 287 -25.16 1.33 -22.19
N ILE A 288 -24.71 1.15 -23.45
CA ILE A 288 -23.34 1.42 -23.87
C ILE A 288 -23.00 2.90 -23.74
N VAL A 289 -23.88 3.79 -24.24
CA VAL A 289 -23.74 5.24 -24.11
C VAL A 289 -23.68 5.65 -22.64
N ASN A 290 -24.59 5.14 -21.81
CA ASN A 290 -24.57 5.34 -20.36
C ASN A 290 -23.20 4.96 -19.78
N ASN A 291 -22.71 3.76 -20.07
CA ASN A 291 -21.46 3.27 -19.52
C ASN A 291 -20.27 4.10 -19.99
N TYR A 292 -20.23 4.51 -21.25
CA TYR A 292 -19.16 5.35 -21.77
C TYR A 292 -19.16 6.74 -21.11
N VAL A 293 -20.33 7.38 -21.00
CA VAL A 293 -20.48 8.70 -20.39
C VAL A 293 -20.02 8.67 -18.93
N PHE A 294 -20.58 7.76 -18.11
CA PHE A 294 -20.23 7.67 -16.70
C PHE A 294 -18.77 7.26 -16.46
N ASN A 295 -18.21 6.36 -17.29
CA ASN A 295 -16.79 6.05 -17.20
C ASN A 295 -15.91 7.26 -17.52
N ASN A 296 -16.26 8.08 -18.52
CA ASN A 296 -15.48 9.25 -18.88
C ASN A 296 -15.55 10.39 -17.84
N ILE A 297 -16.72 10.62 -17.23
CA ILE A 297 -16.89 11.73 -16.27
C ILE A 297 -16.56 11.36 -14.82
N TRP A 298 -16.59 10.07 -14.45
CA TRP A 298 -16.45 9.62 -13.07
C TRP A 298 -15.35 8.58 -12.85
N THR A 299 -15.36 7.44 -13.54
CA THR A 299 -14.39 6.36 -13.34
C THR A 299 -12.97 6.77 -13.75
N PHE A 300 -12.84 7.42 -14.90
CA PHE A 300 -11.59 7.88 -15.51
C PHE A 300 -11.54 9.41 -15.59
N LYS A 301 -12.10 10.09 -14.59
CA LYS A 301 -12.19 11.56 -14.55
C LYS A 301 -10.81 12.24 -14.70
N ALA A 302 -9.75 11.63 -14.18
CA ALA A 302 -8.38 12.17 -14.29
C ALA A 302 -7.84 12.10 -15.73
N GLU A 303 -8.26 11.09 -16.49
CA GLU A 303 -7.89 10.87 -17.89
C GLU A 303 -9.01 11.27 -18.87
N LYS A 304 -9.88 12.19 -18.44
CA LYS A 304 -11.10 12.59 -19.18
C LYS A 304 -10.78 12.91 -20.63
N ILE A 305 -11.53 12.27 -21.52
CA ILE A 305 -11.45 12.54 -22.96
C ILE A 305 -12.22 13.83 -23.24
N ALA A 306 -11.54 14.82 -23.80
CA ALA A 306 -12.09 16.12 -24.19
C ALA A 306 -11.98 16.34 -25.71
N GLY A 307 -12.97 17.04 -26.27
CA GLY A 307 -13.07 17.38 -27.69
C GLY A 307 -13.90 16.40 -28.50
N PHE A 308 -14.84 16.92 -29.29
CA PHE A 308 -15.86 16.13 -30.02
C PHE A 308 -15.28 14.97 -30.83
N LYS A 309 -14.28 15.24 -31.69
CA LYS A 309 -13.63 14.22 -32.54
C LYS A 309 -12.98 13.09 -31.73
N LYS A 310 -12.32 13.43 -30.62
CA LYS A 310 -11.69 12.43 -29.74
C LYS A 310 -12.73 11.61 -29.01
N THR A 311 -13.81 12.23 -28.55
CA THR A 311 -14.93 11.55 -27.89
C THR A 311 -15.59 10.54 -28.82
N VAL A 312 -15.81 10.87 -30.09
CA VAL A 312 -16.39 9.95 -31.08
C VAL A 312 -15.45 8.77 -31.37
N ILE A 313 -14.16 9.02 -31.63
CA ILE A 313 -13.20 7.94 -31.88
C ILE A 313 -13.10 6.98 -30.69
N LYS A 314 -13.06 7.52 -29.47
CA LYS A 314 -12.98 6.73 -28.25
C LYS A 314 -14.26 5.97 -27.94
N PHE A 315 -15.41 6.53 -28.31
CA PHE A 315 -16.69 5.84 -28.24
C PHE A 315 -16.76 4.65 -29.21
N LEU A 316 -16.25 4.79 -30.43
CA LEU A 316 -16.15 3.69 -31.39
C LEU A 316 -15.18 2.61 -30.89
N GLN A 317 -14.05 3.00 -30.31
CA GLN A 317 -13.12 2.05 -29.66
C GLN A 317 -13.80 1.33 -28.49
N PHE A 318 -14.59 2.03 -27.68
CA PHE A 318 -15.34 1.45 -26.57
C PHE A 318 -16.30 0.36 -27.07
N ASN A 319 -17.15 0.70 -28.04
CA ASN A 319 -18.04 -0.25 -28.71
C ASN A 319 -17.29 -1.46 -29.26
N PHE A 320 -16.17 -1.22 -29.96
CA PHE A 320 -15.37 -2.30 -30.51
C PHE A 320 -14.84 -3.24 -29.42
N THR A 321 -14.33 -2.68 -28.32
CA THR A 321 -13.83 -3.50 -27.21
C THR A 321 -14.92 -4.32 -26.52
N SER A 322 -16.17 -3.83 -26.51
CA SER A 322 -17.32 -4.56 -25.96
C SER A 322 -17.66 -5.84 -26.74
N PHE A 323 -17.30 -5.96 -28.03
CA PHE A 323 -17.47 -7.23 -28.76
C PHE A 323 -16.63 -8.38 -28.18
N GLY A 324 -15.46 -8.08 -27.59
CA GLY A 324 -14.67 -9.14 -26.96
C GLY A 324 -15.34 -9.72 -25.71
N ALA A 325 -16.14 -8.94 -24.99
CA ALA A 325 -16.97 -9.44 -23.90
C ALA A 325 -18.04 -10.42 -24.41
N LEU A 326 -18.68 -10.09 -25.54
CA LEU A 326 -19.64 -10.98 -26.20
C LEU A 326 -18.96 -12.28 -26.65
N ALA A 327 -17.78 -12.20 -27.27
CA ALA A 327 -17.02 -13.38 -27.68
C ALA A 327 -16.67 -14.29 -26.49
N ILE A 328 -16.20 -13.72 -25.38
CA ILE A 328 -15.95 -14.46 -24.13
C ILE A 328 -17.22 -15.17 -23.68
N GLN A 329 -18.35 -14.46 -23.61
CA GLN A 329 -19.61 -15.03 -23.14
C GLN A 329 -20.15 -16.13 -24.08
N SER A 330 -20.05 -15.94 -25.39
CA SER A 330 -20.49 -16.92 -26.40
C SER A 330 -19.64 -18.19 -26.43
N ILE A 331 -18.37 -18.12 -26.01
CA ILE A 331 -17.50 -19.30 -25.93
C ILE A 331 -17.66 -19.99 -24.57
N PHE A 332 -17.46 -19.24 -23.47
CA PHE A 332 -17.36 -19.82 -22.14
C PHE A 332 -18.72 -20.11 -21.49
N GLY A 333 -19.79 -19.41 -21.91
CA GLY A 333 -21.15 -19.70 -21.47
C GLY A 333 -21.58 -21.13 -21.85
N PRO A 334 -21.62 -21.49 -23.15
CA PRO A 334 -21.96 -22.85 -23.58
C PRO A 334 -21.02 -23.92 -23.03
N LEU A 335 -19.72 -23.65 -22.95
CA LEU A 335 -18.75 -24.58 -22.36
C LEU A 335 -19.04 -24.85 -20.88
N GLY A 336 -19.30 -23.80 -20.08
CA GLY A 336 -19.64 -23.97 -18.68
C GLY A 336 -20.95 -24.73 -18.52
N VAL A 337 -21.98 -24.42 -19.31
CA VAL A 337 -23.25 -25.16 -19.30
C VAL A 337 -23.06 -26.63 -19.67
N LYS A 338 -22.17 -26.94 -20.61
CA LYS A 338 -21.81 -28.33 -20.96
C LYS A 338 -21.11 -29.07 -19.81
N LEU A 339 -20.34 -28.36 -18.99
CA LEU A 339 -19.59 -28.96 -17.87
C LEU A 339 -20.45 -29.20 -16.63
N ILE A 340 -21.29 -28.24 -16.25
CA ILE A 340 -22.05 -28.30 -14.98
C ILE A 340 -23.55 -28.55 -15.17
N GLY A 341 -24.05 -28.48 -16.40
CA GLY A 341 -25.45 -28.72 -16.76
C GLY A 341 -26.31 -27.45 -16.83
N VAL A 342 -27.35 -27.49 -17.66
CA VAL A 342 -28.28 -26.37 -17.92
C VAL A 342 -28.96 -25.84 -16.67
N LYS A 343 -29.22 -26.70 -15.67
CA LYS A 343 -29.82 -26.31 -14.39
C LYS A 343 -29.01 -25.25 -13.62
N TYR A 344 -27.70 -25.16 -13.89
CA TYR A 344 -26.78 -24.25 -13.21
C TYR A 344 -26.23 -23.17 -14.17
N ASP A 345 -26.88 -22.93 -15.30
CA ASP A 345 -26.50 -21.91 -16.28
C ASP A 345 -26.34 -20.49 -15.67
N TRP A 346 -27.16 -20.14 -14.68
CA TRP A 346 -27.04 -18.88 -13.94
C TRP A 346 -25.72 -18.78 -13.16
N LEU A 347 -25.21 -19.88 -12.59
CA LEU A 347 -23.90 -19.92 -11.93
C LEU A 347 -22.77 -19.74 -12.95
N VAL A 348 -22.90 -20.39 -14.11
CA VAL A 348 -21.96 -20.21 -15.25
C VAL A 348 -21.95 -18.74 -15.67
N LEU A 349 -23.12 -18.14 -15.84
CA LEU A 349 -23.27 -16.77 -16.28
C LEU A 349 -22.63 -15.79 -15.28
N VAL A 350 -22.92 -15.94 -13.99
CA VAL A 350 -22.30 -15.13 -12.93
C VAL A 350 -20.78 -15.30 -12.94
N PHE A 351 -20.29 -16.53 -13.09
CA PHE A 351 -18.85 -16.79 -13.13
C PHE A 351 -18.18 -16.12 -14.34
N VAL A 352 -18.71 -16.34 -15.55
CA VAL A 352 -18.17 -15.77 -16.79
C VAL A 352 -18.19 -14.23 -16.74
N ILE A 353 -19.26 -13.63 -16.23
CA ILE A 353 -19.36 -12.17 -16.10
C ILE A 353 -18.32 -11.65 -15.09
N CYS A 354 -18.31 -12.20 -13.87
CA CYS A 354 -17.50 -11.68 -12.78
C CYS A 354 -16.00 -11.92 -12.95
N PHE A 355 -15.61 -13.08 -13.49
CA PHE A 355 -14.21 -13.51 -13.53
C PHE A 355 -13.58 -13.43 -14.92
N MET A 356 -14.36 -13.24 -15.99
CA MET A 356 -13.83 -13.16 -17.36
C MET A 356 -14.17 -11.83 -18.02
N VAL A 357 -15.46 -11.50 -18.14
CA VAL A 357 -15.93 -10.31 -18.86
C VAL A 357 -15.55 -9.02 -18.14
N LEU A 358 -15.81 -8.91 -16.83
CA LEU A 358 -15.48 -7.71 -16.06
C LEU A 358 -13.96 -7.42 -16.05
N PRO A 359 -13.07 -8.39 -15.76
CA PRO A 359 -11.63 -8.19 -15.87
C PRO A 359 -11.17 -7.83 -17.27
N TYR A 360 -11.71 -8.48 -18.31
CA TYR A 360 -11.41 -8.16 -19.71
C TYR A 360 -11.79 -6.72 -20.05
N ASN A 361 -13.03 -6.30 -19.76
CA ASN A 361 -13.48 -4.95 -20.06
C ASN A 361 -12.66 -3.91 -19.29
N TYR A 362 -12.41 -4.14 -18.00
CA TYR A 362 -11.59 -3.25 -17.19
C TYR A 362 -10.17 -3.10 -17.77
N PHE A 363 -9.56 -4.21 -18.19
CA PHE A 363 -8.24 -4.21 -18.83
C PHE A 363 -8.25 -3.43 -20.16
N MET A 364 -9.21 -3.72 -21.05
CA MET A 364 -9.32 -3.05 -22.34
C MET A 364 -9.57 -1.55 -22.19
N TYR A 365 -10.38 -1.15 -21.21
CA TYR A 365 -10.72 0.25 -21.00
C TYR A 365 -9.50 1.03 -20.48
N ASN A 366 -8.75 0.45 -19.55
CA ASN A 366 -7.50 1.03 -19.07
C ASN A 366 -6.42 1.06 -20.17
N LYS A 367 -6.25 -0.01 -20.96
CA LYS A 367 -5.14 -0.12 -21.93
C LYS A 367 -5.40 0.59 -23.26
N VAL A 368 -6.62 0.53 -23.78
CA VAL A 368 -6.96 0.97 -25.15
C VAL A 368 -7.65 2.34 -25.13
N ILE A 369 -8.63 2.51 -24.23
CA ILE A 369 -9.50 3.68 -24.24
C ILE A 369 -8.83 4.84 -23.49
N TRP A 370 -8.64 4.70 -22.16
CA TRP A 370 -8.09 5.76 -21.32
C TRP A 370 -6.56 5.70 -21.14
N LYS A 371 -5.90 4.66 -21.66
CA LYS A 371 -4.43 4.48 -21.69
C LYS A 371 -3.74 4.82 -20.35
N THR A 372 -4.25 4.26 -19.27
CA THR A 372 -3.74 4.51 -17.92
C THR A 372 -2.41 3.79 -17.70
N LYS A 373 -1.44 4.44 -17.03
CA LYS A 373 -0.08 3.89 -16.81
C LYS A 373 -0.01 2.78 -15.74
N LYS A 374 -1.05 2.61 -14.90
CA LYS A 374 -1.13 1.59 -13.85
C LYS A 374 -2.48 0.86 -13.96
N LEU A 375 -2.45 -0.42 -14.34
CA LEU A 375 -3.63 -1.29 -14.45
C LEU A 375 -4.15 -1.72 -13.07
N PHE A 376 -3.23 -1.89 -12.11
CA PHE A 376 -3.49 -2.20 -10.71
C PHE A 376 -2.54 -1.33 -9.87
N GLY A 377 -3.05 -0.71 -8.79
CA GLY A 377 -2.33 0.20 -7.90
C GLY A 377 -1.35 -0.50 -6.96
#